data_AF-A0A8C7KZ94-F1
#
_entry.id   AF-A0A8C7KZ94-F1
#
_cell.length_a   1.000
_cell.length_b   1.000
_cell.length_c   1.000
_cell.angle_alpha   90.00
_cell.angle_beta   90.00
_cell.angle_gamma   90.00
#
_symmetry.space_group_name_H-M   'P 1'
#
loop_
_entity.id
_entity.type
_entity.pdbx_description
1 polymer ?
#
loop_
_entity_poly.entity_id
_entity_poly.type
_entity_poly.pdbx_seq_one_letter_code
_entity_poly.pdbx_strand_id
1 'polypeptide(L)'
;MDRHHYETFDKFGNETFIIHLDNGRGFGKHSHDELSILVPLSQCCRVRKSTHLRLQLLAKEEYQLSRLMEESLLRDRLHPVLIQPHLEAMDRRLRLVLQVLAVCVEKEGYSNVVEVDDHHRAREARGGRDTATHRNPGHR
;
A
#
# COMPACT_ATOMS: atom_id res chain seq x y z
N MET A 1 14.37 -4.50 2.35
CA MET A 1 15.85 -4.52 2.44
C MET A 1 16.49 -3.21 2.01
N ASP A 2 15.87 -2.35 1.20
CA ASP A 2 16.48 -1.06 0.81
C ASP A 2 15.55 0.15 0.90
N ARG A 3 14.44 0.00 1.64
CA ARG A 3 13.55 1.12 1.93
C ARG A 3 14.13 1.87 3.13
N HIS A 4 15.10 2.75 2.89
CA HIS A 4 15.74 3.55 3.93
C HIS A 4 15.24 5.00 3.95
N HIS A 5 14.55 5.45 2.90
CA HIS A 5 13.85 6.73 2.85
C HIS A 5 12.43 6.54 2.29
N TYR A 6 11.58 7.53 2.56
CA TYR A 6 10.28 7.71 1.93
C TYR A 6 10.17 9.15 1.45
N GLU A 7 9.42 9.34 0.37
CA GLU A 7 9.14 10.67 -0.18
C GLU A 7 7.64 10.95 -0.09
N THR A 8 7.31 12.23 0.01
CA THR A 8 5.93 12.73 0.02
C THR A 8 5.84 14.01 -0.80
N PHE A 9 4.61 14.46 -1.07
CA PHE A 9 4.41 15.79 -1.66
C PHE A 9 4.40 16.86 -0.57
N ASP A 10 5.49 17.64 -0.47
CA ASP A 10 5.67 18.73 0.50
C ASP A 10 4.50 19.71 0.56
N LYS A 11 3.86 19.96 -0.59
CA LYS A 11 2.71 20.87 -0.73
C LYS A 11 1.57 20.58 0.25
N PHE A 12 1.41 19.32 0.67
CA PHE A 12 0.31 18.89 1.54
C PHE A 12 0.75 18.65 3.00
N GLY A 13 2.01 18.94 3.33
CA GLY A 13 2.56 18.71 4.66
C GLY A 13 2.37 17.26 5.12
N ASN A 14 1.87 17.08 6.35
CA ASN A 14 1.64 15.75 6.93
C ASN A 14 0.39 15.04 6.37
N GLU A 15 -0.50 15.76 5.67
CA GLU A 15 -1.74 15.22 5.10
C GLU A 15 -1.54 14.78 3.66
N THR A 16 -0.62 13.85 3.49
CA THR A 16 -0.13 13.38 2.19
C THR A 16 -0.01 11.85 2.18
N PHE A 17 0.45 11.29 1.07
CA PHE A 17 0.75 9.86 0.96
C PHE A 17 2.22 9.64 0.65
N ILE A 18 2.70 8.44 0.98
CA ILE A 18 4.06 8.02 0.68
C ILE A 18 4.15 7.66 -0.80
N ILE A 19 5.11 8.24 -1.51
CA ILE A 19 5.40 7.92 -2.89
C ILE A 19 6.24 6.63 -2.93
N HIS A 20 5.76 5.61 -3.64
CA HIS A 20 6.42 4.30 -3.76
C HIS A 20 7.47 4.30 -4.90
N LEU A 21 8.64 4.90 -4.68
CA LEU A 21 9.75 4.95 -5.66
C LEU A 21 10.85 3.92 -5.39
N ASP A 22 11.89 3.88 -6.24
CA ASP A 22 13.10 3.08 -6.06
C ASP A 22 12.87 1.57 -5.83
N ASN A 23 12.03 0.98 -6.69
CA ASN A 23 11.65 -0.44 -6.60
C ASN A 23 12.62 -1.37 -7.35
N GLY A 24 13.72 -0.85 -7.90
CA GLY A 24 14.66 -1.60 -8.77
C GLY A 24 15.40 -2.75 -8.09
N ARG A 25 15.43 -2.80 -6.76
CA ARG A 25 15.98 -3.92 -5.98
C ARG A 25 14.92 -4.94 -5.54
N GLY A 26 13.69 -4.76 -6.01
CA GLY A 26 12.65 -5.78 -5.93
C GLY A 26 12.99 -6.99 -6.80
N PHE A 27 12.30 -8.11 -6.57
CA PHE A 27 12.38 -9.32 -7.41
C PHE A 27 13.79 -9.89 -7.65
N GLY A 28 14.75 -9.70 -6.76
CA GLY A 28 16.09 -10.31 -6.90
C GLY A 28 16.17 -11.81 -6.54
N LYS A 29 15.24 -12.32 -5.73
CA LYS A 29 15.18 -13.73 -5.31
C LYS A 29 13.73 -14.20 -5.24
N HIS A 30 13.38 -15.30 -5.92
CA HIS A 30 12.04 -15.92 -5.83
C HIS A 30 11.99 -17.07 -4.81
N SER A 31 13.12 -17.70 -4.52
CA SER A 31 13.26 -18.86 -3.61
C SER A 31 13.58 -18.47 -2.16
N HIS A 32 13.69 -17.17 -1.86
CA HIS A 32 13.95 -16.65 -0.52
C HIS A 32 12.91 -15.60 -0.16
N ASP A 33 12.33 -15.70 1.03
CA ASP A 33 11.38 -14.73 1.56
C ASP A 33 12.04 -13.97 2.71
N GLU A 34 12.24 -12.67 2.51
CA GLU A 34 12.96 -11.83 3.47
C GLU A 34 12.02 -11.31 4.55
N LEU A 35 11.80 -12.15 5.57
CA LEU A 35 10.83 -11.89 6.64
C LEU A 35 11.14 -10.65 7.47
N SER A 36 12.41 -10.21 7.50
CA SER A 36 12.80 -8.96 8.18
C SER A 36 12.04 -7.73 7.64
N ILE A 37 11.58 -7.76 6.39
CA ILE A 37 10.74 -6.70 5.80
C ILE A 37 9.37 -6.60 6.47
N LEU A 38 8.86 -7.69 7.05
CA LEU A 38 7.57 -7.72 7.73
C LEU A 38 7.66 -7.32 9.21
N VAL A 39 8.86 -7.05 9.73
CA VAL A 39 9.05 -6.64 11.14
C VAL A 39 8.21 -5.42 11.54
N PRO A 40 8.08 -4.35 10.73
CA PRO A 40 7.19 -3.25 11.08
C PRO A 40 5.73 -3.69 11.24
N LEU A 41 5.26 -4.66 10.44
CA LEU A 41 3.90 -5.16 10.52
C LEU A 41 3.67 -5.97 11.81
N SER A 42 4.62 -6.83 12.19
CA SER A 42 4.52 -7.62 13.42
C SER A 42 4.73 -6.80 14.70
N GLN A 43 5.50 -5.71 14.64
CA GLN A 43 5.73 -4.82 15.78
C GLN A 43 4.59 -3.83 15.98
N CYS A 44 4.13 -3.17 14.92
CA CYS A 44 3.08 -2.17 15.02
C CYS A 44 1.69 -2.80 15.11
N CYS A 45 1.49 -3.98 14.51
CA CYS A 45 0.21 -4.69 14.44
C CYS A 45 -0.95 -3.78 14.01
N ARG A 46 -0.74 -2.92 13.00
CA ARG A 46 -1.77 -2.01 12.47
C ARG A 46 -1.79 -2.07 10.94
N VAL A 47 -2.98 -2.08 10.38
CA VAL A 47 -3.21 -2.10 8.93
C VAL A 47 -4.52 -1.39 8.60
N ARG A 48 -4.56 -0.71 7.46
CA ARG A 48 -5.80 -0.12 6.93
C ARG A 48 -6.80 -1.21 6.52
N LYS A 49 -8.08 -0.99 6.81
CA LYS A 49 -9.18 -1.90 6.47
C LYS A 49 -9.26 -2.17 4.97
N SER A 50 -9.16 -1.13 4.14
CA SER A 50 -9.12 -1.28 2.68
C SER A 50 -8.00 -2.23 2.22
N THR A 51 -6.80 -2.10 2.79
CA THR A 51 -5.66 -2.97 2.48
C THR A 51 -5.91 -4.39 2.96
N HIS A 52 -6.36 -4.58 4.21
CA HIS A 52 -6.61 -5.92 4.76
C HIS A 52 -7.62 -6.71 3.92
N LEU A 53 -8.74 -6.09 3.55
CA LEU A 53 -9.78 -6.73 2.72
C LEU A 53 -9.27 -7.07 1.32
N ARG A 54 -8.47 -6.19 0.70
CA ARG A 54 -7.86 -6.46 -0.62
C ARG A 54 -6.87 -7.61 -0.56
N LEU A 55 -6.04 -7.69 0.49
CA LEU A 55 -5.10 -8.80 0.67
C LEU A 55 -5.85 -10.14 0.82
N GLN A 56 -6.95 -10.16 1.58
CA GLN A 56 -7.80 -11.35 1.70
C GLN A 56 -8.43 -11.75 0.37
N LEU A 57 -8.90 -10.77 -0.42
CA LEU A 57 -9.46 -11.03 -1.75
C LEU A 57 -8.42 -11.65 -2.68
N LEU A 58 -7.21 -11.06 -2.73
CA LEU A 58 -6.11 -11.50 -3.61
C LEU A 58 -5.55 -12.89 -3.26
N ALA A 59 -5.88 -13.42 -2.07
CA ALA A 59 -5.49 -14.76 -1.65
C ALA A 59 -6.49 -15.84 -2.08
N LYS A 60 -7.68 -15.47 -2.60
CA LYS A 60 -8.65 -16.41 -3.16
C LYS A 60 -8.23 -16.88 -4.54
N GLU A 61 -8.50 -18.13 -4.88
CA GLU A 61 -8.11 -18.74 -6.16
C GLU A 61 -8.66 -17.98 -7.38
N GLU A 62 -9.86 -17.41 -7.26
CA GLU A 62 -10.53 -16.61 -8.29
C GLU A 62 -9.80 -15.29 -8.62
N TYR A 63 -9.05 -14.74 -7.65
CA TYR A 63 -8.42 -13.41 -7.74
C TYR A 63 -6.92 -13.46 -7.42
N GLN A 64 -6.30 -14.61 -7.67
CA GLN A 64 -4.92 -14.90 -7.30
C GLN A 64 -3.96 -13.80 -7.81
N LEU A 65 -3.13 -13.27 -6.90
CA LEU A 65 -2.24 -12.14 -7.17
C LEU A 65 -1.29 -12.40 -8.34
N SER A 66 -0.71 -13.59 -8.44
CA SER A 66 0.16 -13.99 -9.57
C SER A 66 -0.53 -13.81 -10.92
N ARG A 67 -1.76 -14.31 -11.08
CA ARG A 67 -2.52 -14.22 -12.34
C ARG A 67 -2.82 -12.78 -12.72
N LEU A 68 -3.27 -11.98 -11.75
CA LEU A 68 -3.55 -10.56 -11.97
C LEU A 68 -2.29 -9.78 -12.35
N MET A 69 -1.15 -10.12 -11.75
CA MET A 69 0.13 -9.50 -12.08
C MET A 69 0.60 -9.90 -13.49
N GLU A 70 0.52 -11.18 -13.82
CA GLU A 70 0.86 -11.70 -15.16
C GLU A 70 0.04 -11.01 -16.24
N GLU A 71 -1.28 -10.92 -16.06
CA GLU A 71 -2.18 -10.24 -16.99
C GLU A 71 -1.87 -8.74 -17.10
N SER A 72 -1.61 -8.06 -15.97
CA SER A 72 -1.27 -6.64 -15.95
C SER A 72 0.03 -6.33 -16.70
N LEU A 73 0.98 -7.27 -16.75
CA LEU A 73 2.28 -7.12 -17.39
C LEU A 73 2.29 -7.59 -18.86
N LEU A 74 1.21 -8.19 -19.35
CA LEU A 74 1.14 -8.80 -20.67
C LEU A 74 1.33 -7.81 -21.81
N ARG A 75 0.90 -6.55 -21.62
CA ARG A 75 0.97 -5.50 -22.65
C ARG A 75 2.30 -4.74 -22.65
N ASP A 76 3.19 -5.04 -21.71
CA ASP A 76 4.51 -4.42 -21.69
C ASP A 76 5.38 -4.97 -22.83
N ARG A 77 6.16 -4.11 -23.48
CA ARG A 77 7.07 -4.52 -24.56
C ARG A 77 8.19 -5.43 -24.08
N LEU A 78 8.50 -5.39 -22.78
CA LEU A 78 9.48 -6.24 -22.13
C LEU A 78 8.88 -7.57 -21.64
N HIS A 79 7.65 -7.91 -22.04
CA HIS A 79 7.04 -9.17 -21.66
C HIS A 79 7.87 -10.39 -22.13
N PRO A 80 8.13 -11.38 -21.26
CA PRO A 80 7.73 -11.45 -19.85
C PRO A 80 8.61 -10.57 -18.94
N VAL A 81 7.98 -9.65 -18.20
CA VAL A 81 8.67 -8.76 -17.24
C VAL A 81 9.08 -9.51 -15.97
N LEU A 82 8.27 -10.47 -15.52
CA LEU A 82 8.55 -11.35 -14.39
C LEU A 82 8.48 -12.80 -14.85
N ILE A 83 9.43 -13.62 -14.41
CA ILE A 83 9.40 -15.08 -14.63
C ILE A 83 8.41 -15.77 -13.69
N GLN A 84 7.91 -16.93 -14.11
CA GLN A 84 6.91 -17.71 -13.37
C GLN A 84 7.24 -17.92 -11.87
N PRO A 85 8.48 -18.28 -11.47
CA PRO A 85 8.80 -18.45 -10.05
C PRO A 85 8.60 -17.17 -9.21
N HIS A 86 8.77 -15.98 -9.80
CA HIS A 86 8.53 -14.72 -9.09
C HIS A 86 7.05 -14.45 -8.88
N LEU A 87 6.20 -14.82 -9.84
CA LEU A 87 4.75 -14.73 -9.71
C LEU A 87 4.26 -15.66 -8.58
N GLU A 88 4.72 -16.90 -8.56
CA GLU A 88 4.39 -17.87 -7.48
C GLU A 88 4.90 -17.41 -6.11
N ALA A 89 6.08 -16.79 -6.06
CA ALA A 89 6.62 -16.21 -4.83
C ALA A 89 5.74 -15.08 -4.28
N MET A 90 5.06 -14.30 -5.14
CA MET A 90 4.13 -13.27 -4.68
C MET A 90 2.94 -13.87 -3.93
N ASP A 91 2.36 -14.96 -4.43
CA ASP A 91 1.25 -15.63 -3.74
C ASP A 91 1.68 -16.23 -2.40
N ARG A 92 2.86 -16.87 -2.37
CA ARG A 92 3.42 -17.41 -1.13
C ARG A 92 3.64 -16.28 -0.10
N ARG A 93 4.23 -15.16 -0.52
CA ARG A 93 4.48 -14.00 0.35
C ARG A 93 3.19 -13.32 0.82
N LEU A 94 2.16 -13.25 -0.03
CA LEU A 94 0.85 -12.75 0.37
C LEU A 94 0.26 -13.56 1.54
N ARG A 95 0.37 -14.89 1.48
CA ARG A 95 -0.07 -15.76 2.59
C ARG A 95 0.72 -15.51 3.87
N LEU A 96 2.04 -15.28 3.78
CA LEU A 96 2.86 -14.91 4.93
C LEU A 96 2.42 -13.58 5.55
N VAL A 97 2.11 -12.57 4.74
CA VAL A 97 1.57 -11.28 5.21
C VAL A 97 0.24 -11.49 5.95
N LEU A 98 -0.67 -12.29 5.39
CA LEU A 98 -1.95 -12.60 6.04
C LEU A 98 -1.76 -13.38 7.35
N GLN A 99 -0.77 -14.28 7.42
CA GLN A 99 -0.44 -15.01 8.65
C GLN A 99 0.07 -14.06 9.75
N VAL A 100 0.95 -13.11 9.42
CA VAL A 100 1.42 -12.08 10.38
C VAL A 100 0.24 -11.26 10.90
N LEU A 101 -0.68 -10.86 10.02
CA LEU A 101 -1.90 -10.13 10.42
C LEU A 101 -2.82 -10.97 11.30
N ALA A 102 -2.97 -12.26 11.01
CA ALA A 102 -3.78 -13.16 11.83
C ALA A 102 -3.22 -13.28 13.25
N VAL A 103 -1.90 -13.42 13.41
CA VAL A 103 -1.22 -13.42 14.72
C VAL A 103 -1.43 -12.10 15.46
N CYS A 104 -1.33 -10.96 14.77
CA CYS A 104 -1.63 -9.66 15.36
C CYS A 104 -3.09 -9.58 15.85
N VAL A 105 -4.05 -10.04 15.03
CA VAL A 105 -5.48 -10.02 15.38
C VAL A 105 -5.79 -10.92 16.57
N GLU A 106 -5.16 -12.10 16.65
CA GLU A 106 -5.29 -13.03 17.78
C GLU A 106 -4.76 -12.41 19.08
N LYS A 107 -3.63 -11.68 19.00
CA LYS A 107 -2.97 -11.08 20.16
C LYS A 107 -3.63 -9.79 20.65
N GLU A 108 -3.94 -8.88 19.73
CA GLU A 108 -4.34 -7.49 20.05
C GLU A 108 -5.84 -7.23 19.79
N GLY A 109 -6.54 -8.13 19.09
CA GLY A 109 -7.96 -8.00 18.72
C GLY A 109 -8.18 -7.26 17.39
N TYR A 110 -9.22 -7.67 16.65
CA TYR A 110 -9.49 -7.19 15.27
C TYR A 110 -9.61 -5.66 15.16
N SER A 111 -10.36 -5.03 16.07
CA SER A 111 -10.59 -3.57 16.05
C SER A 111 -9.34 -2.74 16.33
N ASN A 112 -8.35 -3.32 17.01
CA ASN A 112 -7.09 -2.64 17.33
C ASN A 112 -6.06 -2.77 16.20
N VAL A 113 -6.18 -3.83 15.39
CA VAL A 113 -5.27 -4.11 14.27
C VAL A 113 -5.77 -3.52 12.96
N VAL A 114 -7.07 -3.59 12.70
CA VAL A 114 -7.67 -3.19 11.42
C VAL A 114 -8.33 -1.82 11.56
N GLU A 115 -7.61 -0.80 11.16
CA GLU A 115 -8.04 0.60 11.26
C GLU A 115 -8.97 0.98 10.10
N VAL A 116 -10.07 1.66 10.40
CA VAL A 116 -10.96 2.20 9.37
C VAL A 116 -10.20 3.24 8.56
N ASP A 117 -10.38 3.22 7.24
CA ASP A 117 -9.75 4.21 6.37
C ASP A 117 -10.28 5.62 6.69
N ASP A 118 -9.42 6.50 7.20
CA ASP A 118 -9.75 7.89 7.47
C ASP A 118 -9.86 8.68 6.15
N HIS A 119 -11.03 8.61 5.52
CA HIS A 119 -11.36 9.43 4.35
C HIS A 119 -11.64 10.91 4.67
N HIS A 120 -11.71 11.30 5.95
CA HIS A 120 -12.14 12.63 6.36
C HIS A 120 -11.12 13.72 5.99
N ARG A 121 -9.82 13.46 6.16
CA ARG A 121 -8.76 14.44 5.87
C ARG A 121 -8.59 14.74 4.38
N ALA A 122 -8.93 13.77 3.52
CA ALA A 122 -8.90 13.95 2.07
C ALA A 122 -10.04 14.82 1.52
N ARG A 123 -11.16 14.94 2.25
CA ARG A 123 -12.31 15.78 1.85
C ARG A 123 -12.10 17.25 2.25
N GLU A 124 -11.52 17.50 3.42
CA GLU A 124 -11.18 18.87 3.87
C GLU A 124 -10.11 19.52 2.97
N ALA A 125 -9.11 18.76 2.52
CA ALA A 125 -8.10 19.24 1.57
C ALA A 125 -8.66 19.65 0.19
N ARG A 126 -9.86 19.18 -0.18
CA ARG A 126 -10.54 19.55 -1.43
C ARG A 126 -11.52 20.72 -1.29
N GLY A 127 -11.86 21.14 -0.06
CA GLY A 127 -12.87 22.18 0.20
C GLY A 127 -12.34 23.59 0.51
N GLY A 128 -11.02 23.78 0.63
CA GLY A 128 -10.43 25.06 1.03
C GLY A 128 -10.13 26.02 -0.13
N ARG A 129 -11.12 26.42 -0.94
CA ARG A 129 -11.01 27.62 -1.80
C ARG A 129 -12.35 28.13 -2.36
N ASP A 130 -13.29 28.48 -1.48
CA ASP A 130 -14.29 29.49 -1.85
C ASP A 130 -13.62 30.86 -1.77
N THR A 131 -13.13 31.33 -2.92
CA THR A 131 -12.64 32.70 -3.08
C THR A 131 -13.82 33.67 -2.98
N ALA A 132 -14.15 34.10 -1.77
CA ALA A 132 -14.91 35.32 -1.57
C ALA A 132 -14.03 36.50 -2.00
N THR A 133 -14.21 36.97 -3.23
CA THR A 133 -13.63 38.23 -3.70
C THR A 133 -14.19 39.39 -2.88
N HIS A 134 -13.46 39.80 -1.86
CA HIS A 134 -13.71 41.06 -1.14
C HIS A 134 -13.28 42.21 -2.07
N ARG A 135 -14.24 42.79 -2.81
CA ARG A 135 -14.03 44.08 -3.49
C ARG A 135 -13.97 45.17 -2.40
N ASN A 136 -12.79 45.76 -2.23
CA ASN A 136 -12.60 46.96 -1.40
C ASN A 136 -13.18 48.18 -2.14
N PRO A 137 -14.12 48.95 -1.56
CA PRO A 137 -14.52 50.23 -2.11
C PRO A 137 -13.67 51.36 -1.48
N GLY A 138 -12.99 52.13 -2.32
CA GLY A 138 -12.62 53.50 -2.01
C GLY A 138 -11.14 53.79 -1.76
N HIS A 139 -10.48 54.33 -2.78
CA HIS A 139 -9.61 55.48 -2.57
C HIS A 139 -10.02 56.59 -3.54
N ARG A 140 -10.12 57.78 -2.97
CA ARG A 140 -10.42 59.06 -3.58
C ARG A 140 -9.11 59.74 -3.94
#